data_AF-A0A2V6KIY8-F1
#
_entry.id   AF-A0A2V6KIY8-F1
#
_cell.length_a   1.000
_cell.length_b   1.000
_cell.length_c   1.000
_cell.angle_alpha   90.00
_cell.angle_beta   90.00
_cell.angle_gamma   90.00
#
_symmetry.space_group_name_H-M   'P 1'
#
loop_
_entity.id
_entity.type
_entity.pdbx_description
1 polymer ?
#
loop_
_entity_poly.entity_id
_entity_poly.type
_entity_poly.pdbx_seq_one_letter_code
_entity_poly.pdbx_strand_id
1 'polypeptide(L)'
;MAWMAIMTQPQFENFTASTLYCEKCKAAMPVRERLLLVLPGKEIFDYLCTSCASSVGQREVTAGEKLMTQAMAGQSRRRAPRAHQRMP
;
A
#
# COMPACT_ATOMS: atom_id res chain seq x y z
N MET A 1 -26.63 24.49 15.03
CA MET A 1 -26.67 23.01 14.98
C MET A 1 -26.56 22.54 13.54
N ALA A 2 -25.38 22.62 12.93
CA ALA A 2 -25.06 21.94 11.67
C ALA A 2 -23.56 22.12 11.36
N TRP A 3 -22.71 21.33 12.01
CA TRP A 3 -21.36 21.11 11.48
C TRP A 3 -21.48 20.09 10.37
N MET A 4 -21.54 20.59 9.13
CA MET A 4 -21.32 19.77 7.94
C MET A 4 -19.85 19.36 7.96
N ALA A 5 -19.57 18.16 8.48
CA ALA A 5 -18.30 17.50 8.26
C ALA A 5 -18.20 17.21 6.76
N ILE A 6 -17.48 18.07 6.04
CA ILE A 6 -17.04 17.80 4.68
C ILE A 6 -16.13 16.57 4.78
N MET A 7 -16.68 15.40 4.46
CA MET A 7 -15.92 14.16 4.32
C MET A 7 -15.01 14.29 3.10
N THR A 8 -13.80 14.81 3.31
CA THR A 8 -12.71 14.69 2.35
C THR A 8 -12.34 13.21 2.26
N GLN A 9 -12.88 12.51 1.26
CA GLN A 9 -12.40 11.17 0.96
C GLN A 9 -10.95 11.30 0.45
N PRO A 10 -9.97 10.62 1.06
CA PRO A 10 -8.61 10.61 0.54
C PRO A 10 -8.61 9.86 -0.79
N GLN A 11 -8.60 10.59 -1.91
CA GLN A 11 -8.72 10.02 -3.26
C GLN A 11 -7.38 9.47 -3.79
N PHE A 12 -6.27 9.78 -3.15
CA PHE A 12 -4.91 9.38 -3.53
C PHE A 12 -4.29 8.63 -2.37
N GLU A 13 -4.47 7.30 -2.37
CA GLU A 13 -3.95 6.38 -1.37
C GLU A 13 -2.46 6.10 -1.60
N ASN A 14 -1.82 5.49 -0.60
CA ASN A 14 -0.38 5.18 -0.54
C ASN A 14 0.16 4.63 -1.87
N PHE A 15 1.04 5.36 -2.56
CA PHE A 15 1.59 4.96 -3.86
C PHE A 15 2.73 3.96 -3.69
N THR A 16 2.63 2.85 -4.42
CA THR A 16 3.68 1.84 -4.49
C THR A 16 4.23 1.80 -5.91
N ALA A 17 5.55 1.68 -6.04
CA ALA A 17 6.17 1.58 -7.36
C ALA A 17 5.81 0.22 -7.98
N SER A 18 5.19 0.22 -9.15
CA SER A 18 4.89 -1.00 -9.92
C SER A 18 6.03 -1.39 -10.86
N THR A 19 6.74 -0.39 -11.41
CA THR A 19 7.90 -0.57 -12.27
C THR A 19 9.03 0.37 -11.88
N LEU A 20 10.27 -0.12 -11.96
CA LEU A 20 11.48 0.67 -11.76
C LEU A 20 12.55 0.26 -12.77
N TYR A 21 13.46 1.17 -13.09
CA TYR A 21 14.61 0.83 -13.92
C TYR A 21 15.55 -0.12 -13.18
N CYS A 22 15.96 -1.19 -13.85
CA CYS A 22 16.90 -2.16 -13.32
C CYS A 22 18.22 -2.10 -14.11
N GLU A 23 19.32 -1.76 -13.43
CA GLU A 23 20.67 -1.68 -14.03
C GLU A 23 21.14 -3.03 -14.62
N LYS A 24 20.75 -4.16 -14.00
CA LYS A 24 21.14 -5.50 -14.48
C LYS A 24 20.37 -5.91 -15.73
N CYS A 25 19.08 -5.57 -15.79
CA CYS A 25 18.22 -5.90 -16.93
C CYS A 25 18.22 -4.83 -18.01
N LYS A 26 18.75 -3.64 -17.71
CA LYS A 26 18.84 -2.45 -18.58
C LYS A 26 17.49 -2.01 -19.16
N ALA A 27 16.42 -2.15 -18.37
CA ALA A 27 15.07 -1.77 -18.77
C ALA A 27 14.21 -1.45 -17.55
N ALA A 28 13.05 -0.81 -17.80
CA ALA A 28 12.00 -0.65 -16.80
C ALA A 28 11.36 -2.02 -16.53
N MET A 29 11.61 -2.55 -15.34
CA MET A 29 11.18 -3.88 -14.93
C MET A 29 10.09 -3.80 -13.86
N PRO A 30 9.13 -4.73 -13.87
CA PRO A 30 8.18 -4.85 -12.77
C PRO A 30 8.92 -5.22 -11.49
N VAL A 31 8.51 -4.59 -10.38
CA VAL A 31 9.14 -4.79 -9.08
C VAL A 31 8.18 -5.44 -8.09
N ARG A 32 8.74 -6.19 -7.15
CA ARG A 32 8.05 -6.67 -5.97
C ARG A 32 8.60 -5.98 -4.74
N GLU A 33 7.72 -5.59 -3.84
CA GLU A 33 8.12 -5.02 -2.56
C GLU A 33 8.40 -6.14 -1.54
N ARG A 34 9.49 -6.01 -0.79
CA ARG A 34 9.83 -6.92 0.32
C ARG A 34 10.21 -6.10 1.55
N LEU A 35 9.63 -6.44 2.70
CA LEU A 35 10.04 -5.82 3.98
C LEU A 35 11.51 -6.13 4.24
N LEU A 36 12.31 -5.07 4.34
CA LEU A 36 13.74 -5.15 4.60
C LEU A 36 14.04 -5.01 6.09
N LEU A 37 13.44 -4.00 6.74
CA LEU A 37 13.72 -3.68 8.13
C LEU A 37 12.50 -3.07 8.83
N VAL A 38 12.31 -3.44 10.10
CA VAL A 38 11.33 -2.83 10.99
C VAL A 38 12.07 -2.01 12.04
N LEU A 39 11.70 -0.73 12.17
CA LEU A 39 12.24 0.19 13.16
C LEU A 39 11.11 0.74 14.05
N PRO A 40 11.42 1.27 15.24
CA PRO A 40 10.45 2.02 16.03
C PRO A 40 9.99 3.26 15.26
N GLY A 41 8.77 3.21 14.72
CA GLY A 41 8.12 4.32 14.01
C GLY A 41 8.18 4.27 12.48
N LYS A 42 8.96 3.37 11.88
CA LYS A 42 9.00 3.19 10.42
C LYS A 42 9.33 1.77 9.99
N GLU A 43 8.86 1.40 8.81
CA GLU A 43 9.16 0.16 8.11
C GLU A 43 9.86 0.48 6.80
N ILE A 44 10.98 -0.18 6.54
CA ILE A 44 11.76 -0.02 5.33
C ILE A 44 11.51 -1.24 4.46
N PHE A 45 11.10 -0.99 3.23
CA PHE A 45 10.89 -1.99 2.21
C PHE A 45 11.91 -1.81 1.09
N ASP A 46 12.32 -2.93 0.51
CA ASP A 46 13.19 -3.02 -0.64
C ASP A 46 12.38 -3.42 -1.87
N TYR A 47 12.58 -2.72 -2.98
CA TYR A 47 12.01 -3.06 -4.27
C TYR A 47 12.98 -3.96 -5.02
N LEU A 48 12.54 -5.19 -5.28
CA LEU A 48 13.32 -6.17 -6.01
C LEU A 48 12.79 -6.30 -7.42
N CYS A 49 13.69 -6.28 -8.41
CA CYS A 49 13.36 -6.64 -9.78
C CYS A 49 12.78 -8.07 -9.81
N THR A 50 11.62 -8.25 -10.43
CA THR A 50 10.97 -9.57 -10.51
C THR A 50 11.74 -10.56 -11.38
N SER A 51 12.52 -10.06 -12.34
CA SER A 51 13.31 -10.89 -13.27
C SER A 51 14.64 -11.36 -12.65
N CYS A 52 15.46 -10.43 -12.13
CA CYS A 52 16.81 -10.75 -11.66
C CYS A 52 16.99 -10.68 -10.14
N ALA A 53 15.94 -10.33 -9.39
CA ALA A 53 15.93 -10.21 -7.93
C ALA A 53 16.94 -9.21 -7.33
N SER A 54 17.54 -8.31 -8.14
CA SER A 54 18.35 -7.22 -7.59
C SER A 54 17.50 -6.19 -6.89
N SER A 55 18.03 -5.59 -5.82
CA SER A 55 17.48 -4.35 -5.26
C SER A 55 17.59 -3.23 -6.30
N VAL A 56 16.48 -2.55 -6.54
CA VAL A 56 16.36 -1.46 -7.51
C VAL A 56 15.79 -0.18 -6.89
N GLY A 57 15.49 -0.19 -5.59
CA GLY A 57 15.00 0.98 -4.85
C GLY A 57 14.48 0.61 -3.47
N GLN A 58 14.11 1.61 -2.67
CA GLN A 58 13.56 1.41 -1.32
C GLN A 58 12.34 2.30 -1.07
N ARG A 59 11.43 1.86 -0.21
CA ARG A 59 10.31 2.66 0.33
C ARG A 59 10.38 2.67 1.85
N GLU A 60 10.18 3.84 2.45
CA GLU A 60 9.95 3.94 3.89
C GLU A 60 8.46 4.21 4.14
N VAL A 61 7.90 3.53 5.13
CA VAL A 61 6.51 3.70 5.58
C VAL A 61 6.53 4.06 7.05
N THR A 62 6.02 5.23 7.41
CA THR A 62 5.90 5.65 8.81
C THR A 62 4.71 4.96 9.50
N ALA A 63 4.75 4.91 10.83
CA ALA A 63 3.66 4.34 11.62
C ALA A 63 2.31 5.00 11.32
N GLY A 64 2.28 6.32 11.08
CA GLY A 64 1.06 7.05 10.73
C GLY A 64 0.45 6.59 9.40
N GLU A 65 1.29 6.38 8.37
CA GLU A 65 0.86 5.88 7.06
C GLU A 65 0.31 4.45 7.14
N LYS A 66 0.95 3.60 7.95
CA LYS A 66 0.50 2.22 8.19
C LYS A 66 -0.86 2.17 8.89
N LEU A 67 -1.05 2.98 9.93
CA LEU A 67 -2.32 3.09 10.66
C LEU A 67 -3.45 3.58 9.74
N MET A 68 -3.17 4.55 8.87
CA MET A 68 -4.16 5.05 7.91
C MET A 68 -4.58 3.98 6.90
N THR A 69 -3.61 3.24 6.35
CA THR A 69 -3.86 2.13 5.42
C THR A 69 -4.72 1.03 6.07
N GLN A 70 -4.41 0.66 7.32
CA GLN A 70 -5.16 -0.35 8.07
C GLN A 70 -6.59 0.10 8.41
N ALA A 71 -6.77 1.36 8.81
CA ALA A 71 -8.08 1.92 9.11
C ALA A 71 -9.03 1.87 7.89
N MET A 72 -8.49 2.13 6.69
CA MET A 72 -9.26 2.09 5.44
C MET A 72 -9.58 0.65 5.00
N ALA A 73 -8.64 -0.28 5.12
CA ALA A 73 -8.90 -1.70 4.87
C ALA A 73 -10.03 -2.26 5.78
N GLY A 74 -10.09 -1.77 7.03
CA GLY A 74 -11.17 -2.07 7.97
C GLY A 74 -12.53 -1.47 7.59
N GLN A 75 -12.55 -0.29 6.97
CA GLN A 75 -13.79 0.37 6.51
C GLN A 75 -14.42 -0.33 5.30
N SER A 76 -13.63 -0.82 4.34
CA SER A 76 -14.14 -1.55 3.18
C SER A 76 -14.95 -2.79 3.58
N ARG A 77 -14.50 -3.53 4.62
CA ARG A 77 -15.24 -4.67 5.19
C ARG A 77 -16.58 -4.29 5.82
N ARG A 78 -16.73 -3.06 6.32
CA ARG A 78 -18.01 -2.57 6.90
C ARG A 78 -18.99 -2.12 5.82
N ARG A 79 -18.51 -1.77 4.62
CA ARG A 79 -19.30 -1.28 3.49
C ARG A 79 -19.74 -2.38 2.50
N ALA A 80 -19.29 -3.62 2.66
CA ALA A 80 -19.83 -4.73 1.90
C ALA A 80 -21.34 -4.82 2.17
N PRO A 81 -22.22 -4.64 1.17
CA PRO A 81 -23.64 -4.91 1.38
C PRO A 81 -23.76 -6.39 1.73
N ARG A 82 -24.56 -6.72 2.76
CA ARG A 82 -25.03 -8.09 3.04
C ARG A 82 -25.88 -8.56 1.84
N ALA A 83 -25.24 -8.86 0.72
CA ALA A 83 -25.88 -9.51 -0.40
C ALA A 83 -25.84 -11.02 -0.14
N HIS A 84 -27.03 -11.58 0.03
CA HIS A 84 -27.36 -13.02 0.07
C HIS A 84 -27.07 -13.76 1.39
N GLN A 85 -27.89 -13.45 2.40
CA GLN A 85 -28.53 -14.53 3.17
C GLN A 85 -29.93 -14.77 2.59
N ARG A 86 -30.06 -15.79 1.74
CA ARG A 86 -31.28 -16.58 1.59
C ARG A 86 -30.85 -18.05 1.54
N MET A 87 -30.90 -18.70 2.70
CA MET A 87 -31.27 -20.12 2.80
C MET A 87 -32.80 -20.18 2.90
N PRO A 88 -33.44 -21.33 2.67
CA PRO A 88 -32.93 -22.60 2.13
C PRO A 88 -33.32 -22.84 0.67
#